data_AF-A0A753Q681-F1
#
_entry.id   AF-A0A753Q681-F1
#
_cell.length_a   1.000
_cell.length_b   1.000
_cell.length_c   1.000
_cell.angle_alpha   90.00
_cell.angle_beta   90.00
_cell.angle_gamma   90.00
#
_symmetry.space_group_name_H-M   'P 1'
#
loop_
_entity.id
_entity.type
_entity.pdbx_description
1 polymer ?
#
loop_
_entity_poly.entity_id
_entity_poly.type
_entity_poly.pdbx_seq_one_letter_code
_entity_poly.pdbx_strand_id
1 'polypeptide(L)'
;MDTLDELLPREKMLRSGIASLSDVELLALFLRTGTPGKDVMTLAKEILQHFGSLYGLLSADFAQFRGVNGIGLAKFAQLKGIAELARRYYSVRMNEESALLSPEMTREFLQSQLTGEEREIFLVIFL
;
A
#
# COMPACT_ATOMS: atom_id res chain seq x y z
N MET A 1 -19.57 -22.85 13.13
CA MET A 1 -19.63 -21.46 12.65
C MET A 1 -18.20 -20.97 12.70
N ASP A 2 -17.46 -21.14 11.61
CA ASP A 2 -16.05 -20.74 11.55
C ASP A 2 -15.97 -19.22 11.67
N THR A 3 -15.29 -18.75 12.70
CA THR A 3 -15.01 -17.34 12.93
C THR A 3 -14.05 -16.87 11.84
N LEU A 4 -14.48 -15.90 11.05
CA LEU A 4 -13.68 -15.27 9.98
C LEU A 4 -12.34 -14.68 10.48
N ASP A 5 -12.21 -14.46 11.79
CA ASP A 5 -11.01 -13.96 12.46
C ASP A 5 -9.90 -15.01 12.66
N GLU A 6 -10.19 -16.30 12.50
CA GLU A 6 -9.19 -17.38 12.64
C GLU A 6 -8.58 -17.83 11.30
N LEU A 7 -9.12 -17.38 10.17
CA LEU A 7 -8.63 -17.77 8.85
C LEU A 7 -7.32 -17.09 8.50
N LEU A 8 -6.40 -17.84 7.89
CA LEU A 8 -5.17 -17.24 7.37
C LEU A 8 -5.51 -16.23 6.26
N PRO A 9 -4.69 -15.18 6.06
CA PRO A 9 -5.02 -14.10 5.11
C PRO A 9 -5.38 -14.59 3.70
N ARG A 10 -4.71 -15.64 3.22
CA ARG A 10 -5.01 -16.26 1.90
C ARG A 10 -6.38 -16.93 1.86
N GLU A 11 -6.75 -17.63 2.92
CA GLU A 11 -8.03 -18.33 3.03
C GLU A 11 -9.18 -17.34 3.20
N LYS A 12 -8.99 -16.33 4.03
CA LYS A 12 -9.93 -15.22 4.21
C LYS A 12 -10.15 -14.45 2.91
N MET A 13 -9.08 -14.17 2.17
CA MET A 13 -9.15 -13.58 0.82
C MET A 13 -9.98 -14.44 -0.15
N LEU A 14 -9.78 -15.76 -0.17
CA LEU A 14 -10.52 -16.66 -1.05
C LEU A 14 -12.01 -16.73 -0.69
N ARG A 15 -12.34 -16.69 0.61
CA ARG A 15 -13.72 -16.84 1.09
C ARG A 15 -14.53 -15.54 1.02
N SER A 16 -13.90 -14.41 1.33
CA SER A 16 -14.58 -13.13 1.59
C SER A 16 -14.05 -11.97 0.74
N GLY A 17 -13.13 -12.25 -0.18
CA GLY A 17 -12.51 -11.25 -1.04
C GLY A 17 -11.39 -10.47 -0.38
N ILE A 18 -10.54 -9.85 -1.21
CA ILE A 18 -9.36 -9.09 -0.76
C ILE A 18 -9.73 -7.90 0.14
N ALA A 19 -10.89 -7.28 -0.07
CA ALA A 19 -11.37 -6.13 0.69
C ALA A 19 -11.72 -6.46 2.16
N SER A 20 -11.83 -7.75 2.50
CA SER A 20 -12.10 -8.19 3.88
C SER A 20 -10.85 -8.23 4.76
N LEU A 21 -9.66 -8.09 4.16
CA LEU A 21 -8.39 -8.09 4.89
C LEU A 21 -8.12 -6.74 5.51
N SER A 22 -7.64 -6.75 6.75
CA SER A 22 -7.02 -5.59 7.39
C SER A 22 -5.69 -5.23 6.71
N ASP A 23 -5.22 -4.00 6.92
CA ASP A 23 -3.91 -3.55 6.43
C ASP A 23 -2.77 -4.49 6.87
N VAL A 24 -2.86 -5.03 8.09
CA VAL A 24 -1.88 -5.99 8.63
C VAL A 24 -1.91 -7.29 7.82
N GLU A 25 -3.09 -7.85 7.58
CA GLU A 25 -3.26 -9.09 6.80
C GLU A 25 -2.83 -8.89 5.34
N LEU A 26 -3.18 -7.75 4.74
CA LEU A 26 -2.80 -7.39 3.39
C LEU A 26 -1.29 -7.24 3.24
N LEU A 27 -0.65 -6.54 4.19
CA LEU A 27 0.81 -6.41 4.21
C LEU A 27 1.50 -7.77 4.41
N ALA A 28 0.96 -8.62 5.29
CA ALA A 28 1.49 -9.95 5.51
C ALA A 28 1.45 -10.84 4.25
N LEU A 29 0.42 -10.70 3.40
CA LEU A 29 0.35 -11.39 2.10
C LEU A 29 1.53 -11.03 1.20
N PHE A 30 1.90 -9.75 1.15
CA PHE A 30 3.03 -9.28 0.36
C PHE A 30 4.37 -9.71 0.96
N LEU A 31 4.52 -9.62 2.29
CA LEU A 31 5.76 -10.02 2.96
C LEU A 31 6.05 -11.52 2.82
N ARG A 32 4.99 -12.35 2.67
CA ARG A 32 4.99 -13.83 2.50
C ARG A 32 5.53 -14.62 3.69
N THR A 33 6.62 -14.16 4.29
CA THR A 33 7.31 -14.78 5.41
C THR A 33 7.76 -13.74 6.42
N GLY A 34 7.86 -14.18 7.67
CA GLY A 34 8.39 -13.37 8.76
C GLY A 34 9.91 -13.20 8.67
N THR A 35 10.54 -13.09 9.83
CA THR A 35 12.00 -13.10 10.00
C THR A 35 12.37 -14.04 11.13
N PRO A 36 13.64 -14.44 11.28
CA PRO A 36 14.04 -15.28 12.42
C PRO A 36 13.52 -14.69 13.74
N GLY A 37 12.75 -15.48 14.49
CA GLY A 37 12.14 -15.07 15.76
C GLY A 37 10.81 -14.30 15.68
N LYS A 38 10.27 -14.01 14.49
CA LYS A 38 8.98 -13.33 14.31
C LYS A 38 8.19 -13.90 13.14
N ASP A 39 6.91 -14.23 13.35
CA ASP A 39 6.01 -14.60 12.26
C ASP A 39 5.64 -13.37 11.39
N VAL A 40 5.03 -13.63 10.23
CA VAL A 40 4.73 -12.59 9.24
C VAL A 40 3.65 -11.60 9.71
N MET A 41 2.70 -12.03 10.54
CA MET A 41 1.64 -11.17 11.06
C MET A 41 2.20 -10.21 12.11
N THR A 42 3.03 -10.73 13.02
CA THR A 42 3.74 -9.92 14.01
C THR A 42 4.64 -8.89 13.32
N LEU A 43 5.41 -9.32 12.30
CA LEU A 43 6.25 -8.42 11.52
C LEU A 43 5.42 -7.33 10.82
N ALA A 44 4.34 -7.70 10.11
CA ALA A 44 3.48 -6.74 9.42
C ALA A 44 2.89 -5.69 10.39
N LYS A 45 2.47 -6.12 11.57
CA LYS A 45 1.92 -5.23 12.60
C LYS A 45 2.98 -4.25 13.12
N GLU A 46 4.18 -4.72 13.44
CA GLU A 46 5.28 -3.84 13.90
C GLU A 46 5.68 -2.81 12.84
N ILE A 47 5.74 -3.24 11.58
CA ILE A 47 6.05 -2.35 10.45
C ILE A 47 4.99 -1.25 10.35
N LEU A 48 3.71 -1.61 10.34
CA LEU A 48 2.63 -0.61 10.27
C LEU A 48 2.62 0.32 11.47
N GLN A 49 2.91 -0.17 12.67
CA GLN A 49 3.04 0.66 13.86
C GLN A 49 4.22 1.64 13.77
N HIS A 50 5.36 1.19 13.24
CA HIS A 50 6.54 2.02 13.08
C HIS A 50 6.31 3.18 12.10
N PHE A 51 5.66 2.90 10.97
CA PHE A 51 5.40 3.90 9.93
C PHE A 51 4.04 4.62 10.09
N GLY A 52 3.23 4.22 11.08
CA GLY A 52 1.93 4.79 11.42
C GLY A 52 0.77 4.46 10.47
N SER A 53 1.05 4.20 9.19
CA SER A 53 0.04 3.85 8.18
C SER A 53 0.66 3.17 6.95
N LEU A 54 -0.17 2.56 6.10
CA LEU A 54 0.26 2.09 4.77
C LEU A 54 0.84 3.23 3.92
N TYR A 55 0.23 4.43 3.98
CA TYR A 55 0.75 5.60 3.28
C TYR A 55 2.17 5.97 3.75
N GLY A 56 2.37 6.04 5.08
CA GLY A 56 3.68 6.30 5.67
C GLY A 56 4.71 5.26 5.28
N LEU A 57 4.34 3.98 5.30
CA LEU A 57 5.19 2.86 4.91
C LEU A 57 5.63 2.95 3.44
N LEU A 58 4.68 3.16 2.53
CA LEU A 58 4.95 3.15 1.10
C LEU A 58 5.66 4.43 0.62
N SER A 59 5.50 5.54 1.35
CA SER A 59 6.15 6.82 1.04
C SER A 59 7.57 6.93 1.61
N ALA A 60 7.90 6.21 2.69
CA ALA A 60 9.18 6.31 3.39
C ALA A 60 10.42 6.01 2.52
N ASP A 61 11.53 6.71 2.74
CA ASP A 61 12.80 6.49 2.05
C ASP A 61 13.60 5.31 2.64
N PHE A 62 14.64 4.87 1.94
CA PHE A 62 15.45 3.73 2.40
C PHE A 62 16.15 3.98 3.76
N ALA A 63 16.44 5.24 4.12
CA ALA A 63 17.09 5.55 5.38
C ALA A 63 16.16 5.26 6.57
N GLN A 64 14.87 5.57 6.42
CA GLN A 64 13.84 5.28 7.43
C GLN A 64 13.65 3.76 7.62
N PHE A 65 13.88 2.94 6.60
CA PHE A 65 13.81 1.49 6.71
C PHE A 65 14.99 0.85 7.47
N ARG A 66 16.16 1.50 7.53
CA ARG A 66 17.34 0.95 8.23
C ARG A 66 17.14 0.76 9.73
N GLY A 67 16.17 1.46 10.33
CA GLY A 67 15.83 1.33 11.75
C GLY A 67 14.92 0.14 12.08
N VAL A 68 14.36 -0.55 11.08
CA VAL A 68 13.35 -1.59 11.29
C VAL A 68 13.96 -2.99 11.16
N ASN A 69 14.07 -3.68 12.29
CA ASN A 69 14.51 -5.07 12.31
C ASN A 69 13.56 -5.95 11.50
N GLY A 70 14.12 -6.61 10.49
CA GLY A 70 13.39 -7.56 9.64
C GLY A 70 12.96 -7.02 8.28
N ILE A 71 13.32 -5.78 7.94
CA ILE A 71 13.24 -5.24 6.57
C ILE A 71 14.64 -5.08 5.98
N GLY A 72 15.03 -6.03 5.14
CA GLY A 72 16.20 -5.90 4.28
C GLY A 72 15.88 -5.22 2.94
N LEU A 73 16.92 -5.04 2.11
CA LEU A 73 16.82 -4.44 0.78
C LEU A 73 15.72 -5.09 -0.09
N ALA A 74 15.56 -6.42 -0.02
CA ALA A 74 14.55 -7.14 -0.78
C ALA A 74 13.11 -6.74 -0.40
N LYS A 75 12.79 -6.67 0.90
CA LYS A 75 11.46 -6.28 1.39
C LYS A 75 11.19 -4.79 1.12
N PHE A 76 12.21 -3.94 1.26
CA PHE A 76 12.11 -2.54 0.85
C PHE A 76 11.78 -2.38 -0.65
N ALA A 77 12.55 -3.04 -1.52
CA ALA A 77 12.34 -2.97 -2.97
C ALA A 77 10.94 -3.50 -3.36
N GLN A 78 10.47 -4.55 -2.68
CA GLN A 78 9.12 -5.07 -2.87
C GLN A 78 8.04 -4.02 -2.53
N LEU A 79 8.14 -3.35 -1.38
CA LEU A 79 7.18 -2.33 -0.95
C LEU A 79 7.18 -1.12 -1.90
N LYS A 80 8.36 -0.66 -2.32
CA LYS A 80 8.46 0.39 -3.35
C LYS A 80 7.90 -0.04 -4.69
N GLY A 81 8.10 -1.30 -5.07
CA GLY A 81 7.48 -1.89 -6.24
C GLY A 81 5.96 -1.87 -6.18
N ILE A 82 5.36 -2.20 -5.02
CA ILE A 82 3.90 -2.14 -4.81
C ILE A 82 3.39 -0.70 -4.94
N ALA A 83 4.07 0.26 -4.32
CA ALA A 83 3.71 1.68 -4.41
C ALA A 83 3.74 2.19 -5.87
N GLU A 84 4.79 1.84 -6.61
CA GLU A 84 4.92 2.21 -8.02
C GLU A 84 3.89 1.50 -8.90
N LEU A 85 3.56 0.24 -8.64
CA LEU A 85 2.48 -0.48 -9.34
C LEU A 85 1.13 0.19 -9.11
N ALA A 86 0.83 0.58 -7.87
CA ALA A 86 -0.39 1.31 -7.55
C ALA A 86 -0.41 2.65 -8.30
N ARG A 87 0.67 3.43 -8.24
CA ARG A 87 0.80 4.70 -8.97
C ARG A 87 0.59 4.52 -10.47
N ARG A 88 1.20 3.49 -11.07
CA ARG A 88 1.03 3.16 -12.50
C ARG A 88 -0.40 2.77 -12.82
N TYR A 89 -1.01 1.91 -12.01
CA TYR A 89 -2.40 1.48 -12.21
C TYR A 89 -3.34 2.68 -12.25
N TYR A 90 -3.24 3.60 -11.27
CA TYR A 90 -4.04 4.82 -11.26
C TYR A 90 -3.70 5.76 -12.43
N SER A 91 -2.42 5.89 -12.81
CA SER A 91 -2.02 6.71 -13.96
C SER A 91 -2.49 6.14 -15.32
N VAL A 92 -2.65 4.83 -15.44
CA VAL A 92 -3.14 4.17 -16.67
C VAL A 92 -4.66 4.32 -16.78
N ARG A 93 -5.41 4.20 -15.67
CA ARG A 93 -6.87 4.47 -15.69
C ARG A 93 -7.18 5.85 -16.25
N MET A 94 -6.33 6.83 -16.00
CA MET A 94 -6.49 8.17 -16.57
C MET A 94 -6.23 8.28 -18.08
N ASN A 95 -5.40 7.42 -18.63
CA ASN A 95 -5.12 7.39 -20.06
C ASN A 95 -6.13 6.53 -20.85
N GLU A 96 -6.74 5.53 -20.20
CA GLU A 96 -7.71 4.63 -20.84
C GLU A 96 -9.18 5.05 -20.61
N GLU A 97 -9.52 5.58 -19.43
CA GLU A 97 -10.81 6.21 -19.13
C GLU A 97 -10.62 7.73 -19.29
N SER A 98 -10.61 8.21 -20.54
CA SER A 98 -10.34 9.62 -20.96
C SER A 98 -11.30 10.69 -20.42
N ALA A 99 -11.96 10.50 -19.28
CA ALA A 99 -12.68 11.57 -18.62
C ALA A 99 -12.65 11.42 -17.11
N LEU A 100 -12.32 12.52 -16.43
CA LEU A 100 -12.66 12.71 -15.03
C LEU A 100 -14.17 12.88 -14.92
N LEU A 101 -14.88 11.75 -14.93
CA LEU A 101 -16.35 11.71 -15.02
C LEU A 101 -17.05 12.05 -13.71
N SER A 102 -16.30 12.20 -12.60
CA SER A 102 -16.86 12.61 -11.32
C SER A 102 -15.90 13.50 -10.50
N PRO A 103 -16.44 14.31 -9.56
CA PRO A 103 -15.63 15.08 -8.62
C PRO A 103 -14.70 14.21 -7.77
N GLU A 104 -15.12 13.00 -7.40
CA GLU A 104 -14.32 12.04 -6.63
C GLU A 104 -13.12 11.56 -7.44
N MET A 105 -13.32 11.18 -8.71
CA MET A 105 -12.23 10.81 -9.61
C MET A 105 -11.24 11.97 -9.80
N THR A 106 -11.75 13.19 -9.93
CA THR A 106 -10.93 14.41 -10.03
C THR A 106 -10.10 14.62 -8.77
N ARG A 107 -10.70 14.43 -7.59
CA ARG A 107 -10.01 14.55 -6.30
C ARG A 107 -8.93 13.50 -6.13
N GLU A 108 -9.24 12.23 -6.38
CA GLU A 108 -8.27 11.13 -6.28
C GLU A 108 -7.10 11.34 -7.25
N PHE A 109 -7.38 11.79 -8.47
CA PHE A 109 -6.35 12.17 -9.42
C PHE A 109 -5.44 13.27 -8.87
N LEU A 110 -6.00 14.40 -8.48
CA LEU A 110 -5.22 15.54 -7.99
C LEU A 110 -4.41 15.16 -6.74
N GLN A 111 -4.99 14.38 -5.82
CA GLN A 111 -4.26 13.87 -4.66
C GLN A 111 -3.10 12.96 -5.09
N SER A 112 -3.31 12.04 -6.03
CA SER A 112 -2.24 11.15 -6.51
C SER A 112 -1.05 11.91 -7.11
N GLN A 113 -1.29 13.06 -7.75
CA GLN A 113 -0.25 13.87 -8.39
C GLN A 113 0.43 14.86 -7.44
N LEU A 114 -0.31 15.42 -6.47
CA LEU A 114 0.15 16.57 -5.70
C LEU A 114 0.59 16.25 -4.27
N THR A 115 0.21 15.08 -3.72
CA THR A 115 0.45 14.78 -2.30
C THR A 115 1.94 14.73 -1.91
N GLY A 116 2.84 14.44 -2.85
CA GLY A 116 4.28 14.36 -2.61
C GLY A 116 5.09 15.59 -3.02
N GLU A 117 4.45 16.66 -3.49
CA GLU A 117 5.14 17.79 -4.09
C GLU A 117 5.42 18.89 -3.07
N GLU A 118 6.69 19.26 -2.89
CA GLU A 118 7.15 20.22 -1.88
C GLU A 118 7.05 21.69 -2.33
N ARG A 119 6.51 21.94 -3.53
CA ARG A 119 6.40 23.26 -4.16
C ARG A 119 5.00 23.47 -4.69
N GLU A 120 4.59 24.74 -4.83
CA GLU A 120 3.33 25.06 -5.49
C GLU A 120 3.36 24.65 -6.95
N ILE A 121 2.34 23.92 -7.38
CA ILE A 121 2.16 23.44 -8.76
C ILE A 121 0.82 23.95 -9.27
N PHE A 122 0.87 24.69 -10.38
CA PHE A 122 -0.32 25.08 -11.12
C PHE A 122 -0.63 24.02 -12.18
N LEU A 123 -1.83 23.46 -12.13
CA LEU A 123 -2.24 22.36 -13.00
C LEU A 123 -3.54 22.75 -13.71
N VAL A 124 -3.57 22.60 -15.03
CA VAL A 124 -4.75 22.87 -15.87
C VAL A 124 -5.30 21.55 -16.36
N ILE A 125 -6.58 21.31 -16.11
CA ILE A 125 -7.31 20.14 -16.58
C ILE A 125 -8.20 20.58 -17.74
N PHE A 126 -8.09 19.89 -18.88
CA PHE A 126 -8.98 20.04 -20.02
C PHE A 126 -9.92 18.84 -20.05
N LEU A 127 -11.23 19.10 -20.06
CA LEU A 127 -12.30 18.10 -20.04
C LEU A 127 -13.09 18.16 -21.35
#